data_AF-A0AAC9RRI9-F1
#
_entry.id   AF-A0AAC9RRI9-F1
#
_cell.length_a   1.000
_cell.length_b   1.000
_cell.length_c   1.000
_cell.angle_alpha   90.00
_cell.angle_beta   90.00
_cell.angle_gamma   90.00
#
_symmetry.space_group_name_H-M   'P 1'
#
loop_
_entity.id
_entity.type
_entity.pdbx_description
1 polymer ?
#
loop_
_entity_poly.entity_id
_entity_poly.type
_entity_poly.pdbx_seq_one_letter_code
_entity_poly.pdbx_strand_id
1 'polypeptide(L)'
;MVIKLGETDVTALIDKMKTSANQLSISGSEVNLTETNMITFKEYEEMFEVYKAALDNYKHIVIQDSEAMLGTVEAIVKHDRDIANQINKE
;
A
#
# COMPACT_ATOMS: atom_id res chain seq x y z
N MET A 1 18.89 -12.65 -23.68
CA MET A 1 17.51 -12.87 -23.23
C MET A 1 17.28 -11.93 -22.07
N VAL A 2 16.32 -11.02 -22.15
CA VAL A 2 15.99 -10.09 -21.07
C VAL A 2 14.63 -10.54 -20.54
N ILE A 3 14.49 -10.75 -19.24
CA ILE A 3 13.22 -10.83 -18.50
C ILE A 3 12.54 -9.46 -18.62
N LYS A 4 12.09 -9.13 -19.83
CA LYS A 4 11.16 -8.04 -20.13
C LYS A 4 9.72 -8.46 -19.86
N LEU A 5 9.48 -9.78 -19.71
CA LEU A 5 8.15 -10.35 -19.52
C LEU A 5 7.72 -10.13 -18.07
N GLY A 6 6.99 -9.04 -17.83
CA GLY A 6 6.20 -8.82 -16.64
C GLY A 6 6.58 -7.62 -15.78
N GLU A 7 7.72 -6.95 -16.00
CA GLU A 7 8.10 -5.76 -15.19
C GLU A 7 7.00 -4.70 -15.21
N THR A 8 6.56 -4.29 -16.40
CA THR A 8 5.52 -3.26 -16.55
C THR A 8 4.20 -3.68 -15.90
N ASP A 9 3.78 -4.93 -16.11
CA ASP A 9 2.52 -5.43 -15.58
C ASP A 9 2.55 -5.58 -14.05
N VAL A 10 3.66 -6.07 -13.50
CA VAL A 10 3.87 -6.24 -12.05
C VAL A 10 3.98 -4.89 -11.36
N THR A 11 4.76 -3.95 -11.91
CA THR A 11 4.86 -2.58 -11.39
C THR A 11 3.50 -1.90 -11.41
N ALA A 12 2.73 -2.01 -12.50
CA ALA A 12 1.38 -1.46 -12.58
C ALA A 12 0.42 -2.08 -11.54
N LEU A 13 0.56 -3.38 -11.25
CA LEU A 13 -0.22 -4.05 -10.21
C LEU A 13 0.13 -3.53 -8.81
N ILE A 14 1.43 -3.36 -8.53
CA ILE A 14 1.95 -2.81 -7.26
C ILE A 14 1.47 -1.36 -7.07
N ASP A 15 1.56 -0.53 -8.11
CA ASP A 15 1.05 0.84 -8.08
C ASP A 15 -0.46 0.88 -7.82
N LYS A 16 -1.22 -0.03 -8.45
CA LYS A 16 -2.65 -0.15 -8.20
C LYS A 16 -2.96 -0.54 -6.76
N MET A 17 -2.17 -1.42 -6.12
CA MET A 17 -2.31 -1.74 -4.70
C MET A 17 -2.11 -0.50 -3.83
N LYS A 18 -1.04 0.26 -4.07
CA LYS A 18 -0.73 1.51 -3.37
C LYS A 18 -1.83 2.56 -3.54
N THR A 19 -2.32 2.76 -4.77
CA THR A 19 -3.43 3.68 -5.04
C THR A 19 -4.71 3.24 -4.34
N SER A 20 -5.06 1.95 -4.43
CA SER A 20 -6.28 1.42 -3.81
C SER A 20 -6.26 1.59 -2.29
N ALA A 21 -5.12 1.35 -1.65
CA ALA A 21 -4.95 1.59 -0.21
C ALA A 21 -5.10 3.07 0.15
N ASN A 22 -4.52 3.98 -0.64
CA ASN A 22 -4.65 5.42 -0.41
C ASN A 22 -6.10 5.93 -0.58
N GLN A 23 -6.87 5.30 -1.45
CA GLN A 23 -8.28 5.60 -1.68
C GLN A 23 -9.19 5.08 -0.56
N LEU A 24 -8.71 4.18 0.31
CA LEU A 24 -9.44 3.83 1.52
C LEU A 24 -9.56 5.06 2.41
N SER A 25 -10.79 5.54 2.54
CA SER A 25 -11.18 6.60 3.44
C SER A 25 -12.38 6.13 4.25
N ILE A 26 -12.41 6.54 5.50
CA ILE A 26 -13.65 6.52 6.26
C ILE A 26 -14.32 7.83 5.90
N SER A 27 -15.54 7.76 5.37
CA SER A 27 -16.38 8.94 5.20
C SER A 27 -16.65 9.49 6.60
N GLY A 28 -15.81 10.44 7.00
CA GLY A 28 -15.93 11.22 8.22
C GLY A 28 -17.17 12.09 8.12
N SER A 29 -18.32 11.50 8.37
CA SER A 29 -19.30 12.27 9.12
C SER A 29 -18.58 12.53 10.45
N GLU A 30 -18.20 13.78 10.73
CA GLU A 30 -17.78 14.17 12.06
C GLU A 30 -18.92 13.77 12.99
N VAL A 31 -18.80 12.60 13.59
CA VAL A 31 -19.74 12.11 14.57
C VAL A 31 -19.40 12.88 15.84
N ASN A 32 -19.81 14.15 15.87
CA ASN A 32 -19.66 15.08 16.99
C ASN A 32 -20.65 14.64 18.08
N LEU A 33 -20.36 13.52 18.74
CA LEU A 33 -21.18 12.94 19.81
C LEU A 33 -20.82 13.47 21.19
N THR A 34 -19.88 14.41 21.24
CA THR A 34 -19.37 15.04 22.46
C THR A 34 -20.46 15.69 23.32
N GLU A 35 -21.62 16.03 22.75
CA GLU A 35 -22.76 16.58 23.51
C GLU A 35 -23.66 15.51 24.17
N THR A 36 -23.56 14.23 23.81
CA THR A 36 -24.43 13.17 24.34
C THR A 36 -23.71 12.31 25.37
N ASN A 37 -23.92 12.59 26.66
CA ASN A 37 -23.29 11.89 27.79
C ASN A 37 -23.80 10.44 28.03
N MET A 38 -24.38 9.81 27.03
CA MET A 38 -24.87 8.42 27.10
C MET A 38 -23.71 7.46 26.82
N ILE A 39 -23.51 6.48 27.70
CA ILE A 39 -22.40 5.51 27.66
C ILE A 39 -22.22 4.86 26.27
N THR A 40 -23.32 4.48 25.62
CA THR A 40 -23.32 3.86 24.30
C THR A 40 -22.70 4.74 23.19
N PHE A 41 -22.80 6.07 23.32
CA PHE A 41 -22.20 6.99 22.36
C PHE A 41 -20.70 7.17 22.57
N LYS A 42 -20.23 7.11 23.83
CA LYS A 42 -18.79 7.09 24.14
C LYS A 42 -18.12 5.82 23.64
N GLU A 43 -18.75 4.66 23.85
CA GLU A 43 -18.26 3.38 23.31
C GLU A 43 -18.21 3.39 21.78
N TYR A 44 -19.19 4.02 21.12
CA TYR A 44 -19.18 4.19 19.66
C TYR A 44 -18.05 5.10 19.18
N GLU A 45 -17.79 6.22 19.85
CA GLU A 45 -16.68 7.13 19.54
C GLU A 45 -15.32 6.42 19.70
N GLU A 46 -15.13 5.68 20.79
CA GLU A 46 -13.93 4.87 21.01
C GLU A 46 -13.75 3.80 19.93
N MET A 47 -14.81 3.07 19.57
CA MET A 47 -14.74 2.09 18.48
C MET A 47 -14.42 2.74 17.13
N PHE A 48 -14.95 3.93 16.86
CA PHE A 48 -14.69 4.67 15.64
C PHE A 48 -13.22 5.09 15.54
N GLU A 49 -12.64 5.61 16.62
CA GLU A 49 -11.22 5.98 16.67
C GLU A 49 -10.32 4.74 16.55
N VAL A 50 -10.66 3.62 17.20
CA VAL A 50 -9.94 2.34 17.03
C VAL A 50 -9.99 1.87 15.58
N TYR A 51 -11.16 1.93 14.94
CA TYR A 51 -11.33 1.53 13.54
C TYR A 51 -10.51 2.43 12.60
N LYS A 52 -10.51 3.75 12.83
CA LYS A 52 -9.71 4.72 12.09
C LYS A 52 -8.21 4.44 12.22
N ALA A 53 -7.71 4.22 13.45
CA ALA A 53 -6.32 3.86 13.68
C ALA A 53 -5.94 2.54 13.01
N ALA A 54 -6.83 1.53 13.04
CA ALA A 54 -6.61 0.26 12.36
C ALA A 54 -6.55 0.43 10.84
N LEU A 55 -7.40 1.28 10.26
CA LEU A 55 -7.36 1.58 8.82
C LEU A 55 -6.07 2.30 8.43
N ASP A 56 -5.66 3.30 9.20
CA ASP A 56 -4.42 4.05 8.94
C ASP A 56 -3.19 3.12 9.02
N ASN A 57 -3.16 2.20 9.99
CA ASN A 57 -2.12 1.18 10.09
C ASN A 57 -2.13 0.23 8.88
N TYR A 58 -3.30 -0.25 8.47
CA TYR A 58 -3.43 -1.08 7.27
C TYR A 58 -2.90 -0.37 6.02
N LYS A 59 -3.26 0.91 5.82
CA LYS A 59 -2.75 1.73 4.71
C LYS A 59 -1.23 1.83 4.75
N HIS A 60 -0.66 2.05 5.94
CA HIS A 60 0.78 2.13 6.12
C HIS A 60 1.50 0.84 5.73
N ILE A 61 1.02 -0.31 6.19
CA ILE A 61 1.58 -1.63 5.86
C ILE A 61 1.54 -1.87 4.35
N VAL A 62 0.38 -1.66 3.71
CA VAL A 62 0.25 -1.89 2.26
C VAL A 62 1.18 -0.98 1.46
N ILE A 63 1.37 0.27 1.88
CA ILE A 63 2.32 1.19 1.21
C ILE A 63 3.75 0.68 1.36
N GLN A 64 4.17 0.33 2.58
CA GLN A 64 5.54 -0.16 2.84
C GLN A 64 5.84 -1.44 2.05
N ASP A 65 4.93 -2.40 2.08
CA ASP A 65 5.09 -3.67 1.36
C ASP A 65 5.12 -3.44 -0.16
N SER A 66 4.27 -2.55 -0.68
CA SER A 66 4.27 -2.19 -2.11
C SER A 66 5.60 -1.56 -2.54
N GLU A 67 6.19 -0.69 -1.72
CA GLU A 67 7.48 -0.07 -2.00
C GLU A 67 8.63 -1.09 -1.97
N ALA A 68 8.62 -2.03 -1.02
CA ALA A 68 9.58 -3.12 -0.96
C ALA A 68 9.47 -4.06 -2.18
N MET A 69 8.25 -4.37 -2.60
CA MET A 69 8.01 -5.16 -3.82
C MET A 69 8.55 -4.44 -5.07
N LEU A 70 8.31 -3.13 -5.19
CA LEU A 70 8.83 -2.35 -6.31
C LEU A 70 10.37 -2.37 -6.36
N GLY A 71 11.03 -2.15 -5.22
CA GLY A 71 12.49 -2.22 -5.14
C GLY A 71 13.03 -3.62 -5.50
N THR A 72 12.29 -4.68 -5.18
CA THR A 72 12.64 -6.05 -5.59
C THR A 72 12.54 -6.24 -7.10
N VAL A 73 11.47 -5.73 -7.73
CA VAL A 73 11.31 -5.75 -9.19
C VAL A 73 12.46 -5.02 -9.88
N GLU A 74 12.80 -3.82 -9.42
CA GLU A 74 13.91 -3.02 -9.94
C GLU A 74 15.25 -3.77 -9.83
N ALA A 75 15.50 -4.44 -8.70
CA ALA A 75 16.71 -5.22 -8.48
C ALA A 75 16.80 -6.42 -9.44
N ILE A 76 15.70 -7.13 -9.68
CA ILE A 76 15.63 -8.26 -10.62
C ILE A 76 15.93 -7.77 -12.04
N VAL A 77 15.29 -6.68 -12.48
CA VAL A 77 15.48 -6.10 -13.82
C VAL A 77 16.92 -5.65 -14.03
N LYS A 78 17.52 -5.03 -13.02
CA LYS A 78 18.93 -4.64 -13.06
C LYS A 78 19.85 -5.85 -13.21
N HIS A 79 19.65 -6.86 -12.38
CA HIS A 79 20.46 -8.09 -12.41
C HIS A 79 20.35 -8.80 -13.78
N ASP A 80 19.14 -8.89 -14.34
CA ASP A 80 18.91 -9.48 -15.64
C ASP A 80 19.59 -8.70 -16.78
N ARG A 81 19.53 -7.36 -16.73
CA ARG A 81 20.26 -6.49 -17.66
C ARG A 81 21.77 -6.67 -17.56
N ASP A 82 22.30 -6.81 -16.34
CA ASP A 82 23.71 -7.01 -16.09
C ASP A 82 24.19 -8.36 -16.68
N ILE A 83 23.41 -9.44 -16.51
CA ILE A 83 23.68 -10.74 -17.15
C ILE A 83 23.67 -10.61 -18.67
N ALA A 84 22.65 -9.98 -19.25
CA ALA A 84 22.56 -9.81 -20.69
C ALA A 84 23.75 -9.01 -21.26
N ASN A 85 24.22 -8.01 -20.54
CA ASN A 85 25.40 -7.23 -20.91
C ASN A 85 26.71 -8.01 -20.78
N GLN A 86 26.82 -8.95 -19.83
CA GLN A 86 27.99 -9.82 -19.71
C GLN A 86 28.06 -10.81 -20.89
N ILE A 87 26.92 -11.43 -21.25
CA ILE A 87 26.84 -12.37 -22.39
C ILE A 87 27.21 -11.68 -23.71
N ASN A 88 26.76 -10.44 -23.94
CA ASN A 88 27.06 -9.71 -25.19
C ASN A 88 28.51 -9.18 -25.29
N LYS A 89 29.31 -9.31 -24.22
CA LYS A 89 30.72 -8.88 -24.19
C LYS A 89 31.71 -10.05 -24.36
N GLU A 90 31.22 -11.28 -24.45
CA GLU A 90 31.96 -12.47 -24.89
C GLU A 90 31.80 -12.68 -26.40
#